data_AF-A0A4Q3YJN8-F1
#
_entry.id   AF-A0A4Q3YJN8-F1
#
_cell.length_a   1.000
_cell.length_b   1.000
_cell.length_c   1.000
_cell.angle_alpha   90.00
_cell.angle_beta   90.00
_cell.angle_gamma   90.00
#
_symmetry.space_group_name_H-M   'P 1'
#
loop_
_entity.id
_entity.type
_entity.pdbx_description
1 polymer ?
#
loop_
_entity_poly.entity_id
_entity_poly.type
_entity_poly.pdbx_seq_one_letter_code
_entity_poly.pdbx_strand_id
1 'polypeptide(L)' 'MNRSVRSLSDNDKLVLQSLLGRFALRYHLAGPEKEALIEATFLALATRPEVIFEKSVEQAVVEAMDAVFASRRLLAK' A
#
# COMPACT_ATOMS: atom_id res chain seq x y z
N MET A 1 -1.08 -18.15 -22.50
CA MET A 1 -1.29 -17.96 -21.04
C MET A 1 -2.15 -16.72 -20.84
N ASN A 2 -3.44 -16.88 -20.57
CA ASN A 2 -4.31 -15.75 -20.21
C ASN A 2 -4.00 -15.36 -18.76
N ARG A 3 -3.17 -14.33 -18.56
CA ARG A 3 -3.11 -13.65 -17.26
C ARG A 3 -4.44 -12.93 -17.10
N SER A 4 -5.39 -13.58 -16.43
CA SER A 4 -6.60 -12.91 -15.95
C SER A 4 -6.12 -11.74 -15.11
N VAL A 5 -6.31 -10.51 -15.63
CA VAL A 5 -5.98 -9.28 -14.91
C VAL A 5 -7.02 -9.17 -13.80
N ARG A 6 -6.75 -9.84 -12.68
CA ARG A 6 -7.59 -9.74 -11.48
C ARG A 6 -7.47 -8.33 -10.94
N SER A 7 -8.50 -7.52 -11.13
CA SER A 7 -8.67 -6.23 -10.47
C SER A 7 -9.24 -6.43 -9.06
N LEU A 8 -8.84 -5.57 -8.12
CA LEU A 8 -9.43 -5.53 -6.78
C LEU A 8 -10.90 -5.08 -6.84
N SER A 9 -11.79 -5.79 -6.16
CA SER A 9 -13.18 -5.35 -5.96
C SER A 9 -13.23 -4.16 -4.99
N ASP A 10 -14.35 -3.44 -4.93
CA ASP A 10 -14.48 -2.31 -4.00
C ASP A 10 -14.39 -2.73 -2.53
N ASN A 11 -14.85 -3.94 -2.21
CA ASN A 11 -14.68 -4.52 -0.88
C ASN A 11 -13.20 -4.79 -0.56
N ASP A 12 -12.44 -5.33 -1.53
CA ASP A 12 -11.01 -5.57 -1.34
C ASP A 12 -10.25 -4.26 -1.09
N LYS A 13 -10.65 -3.18 -1.79
CA LYS A 13 -10.07 -1.85 -1.59
C LYS A 13 -10.35 -1.30 -0.20
N LEU A 14 -11.58 -1.46 0.33
CA LEU A 14 -11.94 -1.03 1.68
C LEU A 14 -11.16 -1.78 2.76
N VAL A 15 -11.04 -3.10 2.60
CA VAL A 15 -10.23 -3.95 3.50
C VAL A 15 -8.76 -3.53 3.45
N LEU A 16 -8.22 -3.30 2.25
CA LEU A 16 -6.85 -2.88 2.06
C LEU A 16 -6.58 -1.50 2.67
N GLN A 17 -7.48 -0.53 2.51
CA GLN A 17 -7.37 0.79 3.14
C GLN A 17 -7.35 0.69 4.67
N SER A 18 -8.21 -0.14 5.25
CA SER A 18 -8.24 -0.37 6.70
C SER A 18 -6.93 -0.97 7.20
N LEU A 19 -6.37 -1.92 6.44
CA LEU A 19 -5.09 -2.55 6.74
C LEU A 19 -3.93 -1.55 6.67
N LEU A 20 -3.87 -0.75 5.60
CA LEU A 20 -2.89 0.33 5.44
C LEU A 20 -2.97 1.33 6.59
N GLY A 21 -4.18 1.71 7.01
CA GLY A 21 -4.40 2.61 8.14
C GLY A 21 -3.80 2.11 9.46
N ARG A 22 -3.83 0.79 9.69
CA ARG A 22 -3.24 0.14 10.86
C ARG A 22 -1.70 0.08 10.77
N PHE A 23 -1.16 -0.26 9.61
CA PHE A 23 0.29 -0.33 9.42
C PHE A 23 0.95 1.05 9.38
N ALA A 24 0.22 2.09 8.93
CA ALA A 24 0.67 3.49 8.94
C ALA A 24 1.11 3.98 10.33
N LEU A 25 0.54 3.41 11.41
CA LEU A 25 0.88 3.76 12.79
C LEU A 25 2.37 3.55 13.11
N ARG A 26 3.06 2.66 12.38
CA ARG A 26 4.49 2.37 12.58
C ARG A 26 5.41 3.51 12.15
N TYR A 27 4.94 4.40 11.28
CA TYR A 27 5.75 5.50 10.73
C TYR A 27 5.68 6.77 11.57
N HIS A 28 4.93 6.76 12.68
CA HIS A 28 4.75 7.90 13.59
C HIS A 28 4.28 9.20 12.88
N LEU A 29 3.56 9.05 11.76
CA LEU A 29 2.95 10.15 11.03
C LEU A 29 1.55 10.47 11.57
N ALA A 30 1.15 11.73 11.47
CA ALA A 30 -0.18 12.20 11.85
C ALA A 30 -0.83 13.03 10.74
N GLY A 31 -2.16 13.08 10.76
CA GLY A 31 -2.93 13.96 9.87
C GLY A 31 -2.60 13.74 8.38
N PRO A 32 -2.39 14.81 7.59
CA PRO A 32 -2.21 14.72 6.15
C PRO A 32 -1.06 13.84 5.69
N GLU A 33 0.04 13.78 6.45
CA GLU A 33 1.22 12.98 6.08
C GLU A 33 0.92 11.47 6.13
N LYS A 34 0.15 11.06 7.14
CA LYS A 34 -0.32 9.67 7.29
C LYS A 34 -1.25 9.30 6.14
N GLU A 35 -2.24 10.15 5.85
CA GLU A 35 -3.21 9.92 4.77
C GLU A 35 -2.51 9.83 3.41
N ALA A 36 -1.55 10.73 3.16
CA ALA A 36 -0.77 10.69 1.94
C ALA A 36 0.02 9.38 1.83
N LEU A 37 0.61 8.86 2.92
CA LEU A 37 1.35 7.59 2.89
C LEU A 37 0.43 6.41 2.55
N ILE A 38 -0.77 6.40 3.13
CA ILE A 38 -1.80 5.39 2.85
C ILE A 38 -2.20 5.44 1.38
N GLU A 39 -2.54 6.63 0.86
CA GLU A 39 -2.97 6.81 -0.52
C GLU A 39 -1.91 6.38 -1.53
N ALA A 40 -0.66 6.81 -1.35
CA ALA A 40 0.41 6.43 -2.26
C ALA A 40 0.75 4.94 -2.19
N THR A 41 0.67 4.33 -1.01
CA THR A 41 0.87 2.88 -0.89
C THR A 41 -0.25 2.12 -1.57
N PHE A 42 -1.49 2.57 -1.38
CA PHE A 42 -2.65 1.98 -2.05
C PHE A 42 -2.48 2.01 -3.59
N LEU A 43 -2.06 3.15 -4.14
CA LEU A 43 -1.78 3.28 -5.57
C LEU A 43 -0.63 2.35 -6.02
N ALA A 44 0.44 2.25 -5.23
CA ALA A 44 1.58 1.37 -5.52
C ALA A 44 1.14 -0.11 -5.57
N LEU A 45 0.27 -0.54 -4.67
CA LEU A 45 -0.30 -1.90 -4.69
C LEU A 45 -1.27 -2.11 -5.85
N ALA A 46 -2.08 -1.10 -6.18
CA ALA A 46 -3.04 -1.16 -7.27
C ALA A 46 -2.37 -1.24 -8.65
N THR A 47 -1.17 -0.68 -8.81
CA THR A 47 -0.38 -0.78 -10.06
C THR A 47 0.31 -2.14 -10.24
N ARG A 48 0.42 -2.94 -9.16
CA ARG A 48 1.08 -4.25 -9.16
C ARG A 48 0.29 -5.29 -8.35
N PRO A 49 -0.97 -5.58 -8.74
CA PRO A 49 -1.83 -6.48 -7.99
C PRO A 49 -1.26 -7.92 -7.89
N GLU A 50 -0.39 -8.32 -8.81
CA GLU A 50 0.33 -9.60 -8.78
C GLU A 50 1.12 -9.82 -7.48
N VAL A 51 1.62 -8.75 -6.86
CA VAL A 51 2.40 -8.84 -5.61
C VAL A 51 1.55 -9.39 -4.47
N ILE A 52 0.24 -9.14 -4.48
CA ILE A 52 -0.69 -9.65 -3.47
C ILE A 52 -0.94 -11.16 -3.65
N PHE A 53 -0.66 -11.71 -4.84
CA PHE A 53 -0.81 -13.14 -5.13
C PHE A 53 0.48 -13.93 -4.94
N GLU A 54 1.64 -13.26 -4.87
CA GLU A 54 2.96 -13.88 -4.66
C GLU A 54 3.34 -14.03 -3.18
N LYS A 55 2.75 -13.23 -2.29
CA LYS A 55 2.99 -13.24 -0.84
C LYS A 55 1.72 -12.95 -0.04
N SER A 56 1.79 -12.99 1.29
CA SER A 56 0.66 -12.58 2.12
C SER A 56 0.34 -11.10 1.93
N VAL A 57 -0.94 -10.74 2.06
CA VAL A 57 -1.42 -9.35 1.92
C VAL A 57 -0.67 -8.44 2.89
N GLU A 58 -0.43 -8.89 4.12
CA GLU A 58 0.30 -8.14 5.14
C GLU A 58 1.75 -7.88 4.74
N GLN A 59 2.42 -8.87 4.17
CA GLN A 59 3.80 -8.71 3.72
C GLN A 59 3.88 -7.74 2.54
N ALA A 60 2.96 -7.85 1.57
CA ALA A 60 2.88 -6.93 0.44
C ALA A 60 2.63 -5.49 0.91
N VAL A 61 1.74 -5.30 1.87
CA VAL A 61 1.45 -3.99 2.47
C VAL A 61 2.67 -3.40 3.15
N VAL A 62 3.35 -4.16 4.02
CA VAL A 62 4.52 -3.65 4.76
C VAL A 62 5.64 -3.23 3.81
N GLU A 63 5.99 -4.09 2.86
CA GLU A 63 7.06 -3.79 1.90
C GLU A 63 6.73 -2.56 1.03
N ALA A 64 5.48 -2.43 0.59
CA ALA A 64 5.05 -1.28 -0.20
C ALA A 64 5.07 0.03 0.62
N MET A 65 4.60 -0.01 1.88
CA MET A 65 4.65 1.17 2.76
C MET A 65 6.08 1.60 3.05
N ASP A 66 7.00 0.66 3.31
CA ASP A 66 8.41 0.96 3.55
C ASP A 66 9.06 1.62 2.33
N ALA A 67 8.81 1.09 1.14
CA ALA A 67 9.33 1.64 -0.11
C ALA A 67 8.81 3.06 -0.39
N VAL A 68 7.51 3.30 -0.20
CA VAL A 68 6.90 4.63 -0.39
C VAL A 68 7.43 5.62 0.64
N PHE A 69 7.51 5.21 1.91
CA PHE A 69 8.02 6.07 2.99
C PHE A 69 9.48 6.47 2.77
N ALA A 70 10.34 5.51 2.43
CA ALA A 70 11.75 5.77 2.13
C ALA A 70 11.91 6.73 0.94
N SER A 71 11.13 6.53 -0.13
CA SER A 71 11.17 7.38 -1.33
C SER A 71 10.79 8.82 -1.02
N ARG A 72 9.75 9.04 -0.19
CA ARG A 72 9.34 10.39 0.23
C ARG A 72 10.40 11.10 1.07
N ARG A 73 11.06 10.36 1.97
CA ARG A 73 12.14 10.91 2.79
C ARG A 73 13.36 11.34 1.97
N LEU A 74 13.61 10.68 0.83
CA LEU A 74 14.65 11.09 -0.11
C LEU A 74 14.28 12.36 -0.88
N LEU A 75 13.00 12.55 -1.23
CA LEU A 75 12.50 13.74 -1.93
C LEU A 75 12.38 14.99 -1.04
N ALA A 76 12.36 14.80 0.29
CA ALA A 76 12.28 15.89 1.26
C ALA A 76 13.66 16.49 1.65
N LYS A 77 14.75 16.04 1.02
CA LYS A 77 16.11 16.56 1.20
C LYS A 77 16.52 17.43 0.01
#